data_AF-A0A4V1SPK1-F1
#
_entry.id   AF-A0A4V1SPK1-F1
#
_cell.length_a   1.000
_cell.length_b   1.000
_cell.length_c   1.000
_cell.angle_alpha   90.00
_cell.angle_beta   90.00
_cell.angle_gamma   90.00
#
_symmetry.space_group_name_H-M   'P 1'
#
loop_
_entity.id
_entity.type
_entity.pdbx_description
1 polymer ?
#
loop_
_entity_poly.entity_id
_entity_poly.type
_entity_poly.pdbx_seq_one_letter_code
_entity_poly.pdbx_strand_id
1 'polypeptide(L)'
;MFAQNLVPNASFEDFKDLPCSWNTAVDEFPGYVNSWYVPNKTSTDIHSTLVEQDCWANPTNPKSSEDCKPGVQLPHTGNVMAGLYTVVNTHLWHEYLQIKLSKPLIPGQRYCVQMYVSAADNATNTSNNIGMFFSPDPVNGEEFILAKPQVNRDEPITDIENWTVVSGSYVATAADEYLTIGNFFTDEETLQVPILNSPQCTDGAYFYIDDVSVTLCPI
;
A
#
# COMPACT_ATOMS: atom_id res chain seq x y z
N MET A 1 0.13 -28.92 -1.32
CA MET A 1 1.33 -28.23 -1.83
C MET A 1 0.93 -26.76 -1.91
N PHE A 2 1.46 -25.90 -1.06
CA PHE A 2 1.15 -24.46 -1.14
C PHE A 2 1.93 -23.87 -2.32
N ALA A 3 1.26 -23.10 -3.17
CA ALA A 3 1.92 -22.43 -4.28
C ALA A 3 2.88 -21.35 -3.74
N GLN A 4 4.05 -21.20 -4.37
CA GLN A 4 5.05 -20.18 -4.02
C GLN A 4 4.49 -18.77 -4.26
N ASN A 5 4.64 -17.87 -3.29
CA ASN A 5 4.32 -16.45 -3.47
C ASN A 5 5.24 -15.84 -4.54
N LEU A 6 4.65 -15.18 -5.54
CA LEU A 6 5.35 -14.56 -6.65
C LEU A 6 5.84 -13.14 -6.34
N VAL A 7 5.33 -12.50 -5.29
CA VAL A 7 5.76 -11.17 -4.84
C VAL A 7 7.09 -11.31 -4.08
N PRO A 8 8.20 -10.77 -4.60
CA PRO A 8 9.43 -10.69 -3.83
C PRO A 8 9.26 -9.69 -2.69
N ASN A 9 9.96 -9.89 -1.57
CA ASN A 9 9.92 -8.98 -0.41
C ASN A 9 8.49 -8.57 0.02
N ALA A 10 7.61 -9.57 0.13
CA ALA A 10 6.16 -9.41 0.36
C ALA A 10 5.78 -8.62 1.62
N SER A 11 6.64 -8.64 2.64
CA SER A 11 6.45 -7.98 3.93
C SER A 11 7.50 -6.89 4.19
N PHE A 12 8.15 -6.38 3.13
CA PHE A 12 9.10 -5.26 3.19
C PHE A 12 10.36 -5.45 4.07
N GLU A 13 10.58 -6.64 4.65
CA GLU A 13 11.71 -6.96 5.54
C GLU A 13 13.09 -6.97 4.86
N ASP A 14 13.16 -7.04 3.52
CA ASP A 14 14.41 -6.87 2.78
C ASP A 14 14.63 -5.38 2.46
N PHE A 15 15.35 -4.69 3.33
CA PHE A 15 15.63 -3.26 3.26
C PHE A 15 17.14 -2.95 3.27
N LYS A 16 17.48 -1.77 2.77
CA LYS A 16 18.85 -1.21 2.73
C LYS A 16 19.09 -0.24 3.88
N ASP A 17 18.11 0.63 4.13
CA ASP A 17 18.13 1.66 5.16
C ASP A 17 16.68 1.99 5.59
N LEU A 18 16.50 2.60 6.75
CA LEU A 18 15.20 2.97 7.30
C LEU A 18 15.22 4.42 7.80
N PRO A 19 14.40 5.31 7.21
CA PRO A 19 14.43 6.73 7.55
C PRO A 19 13.81 7.01 8.92
N CYS A 20 14.28 8.05 9.59
CA CYS A 20 13.64 8.61 10.79
C CYS A 20 12.60 9.71 10.44
N SER A 21 12.17 9.80 9.18
CA SER A 21 11.28 10.82 8.61
C SER A 21 10.27 10.21 7.65
N TRP A 22 9.30 11.00 7.18
CA TRP A 22 8.52 10.68 5.98
C TRP A 22 9.35 10.91 4.71
N ASN A 23 8.85 10.38 3.60
CA ASN A 23 9.47 10.53 2.29
C ASN A 23 9.02 11.84 1.64
N THR A 24 9.96 12.52 0.99
CA THR A 24 9.71 13.79 0.30
C THR A 24 9.95 13.71 -1.21
N ALA A 25 10.54 12.61 -1.69
CA ALA A 25 10.81 12.40 -3.10
C ALA A 25 10.68 10.92 -3.50
N VAL A 26 10.29 10.71 -4.76
CA VAL A 26 10.06 9.39 -5.38
C VAL A 26 11.29 8.47 -5.26
N ASP A 27 12.48 9.03 -5.45
CA ASP A 27 13.74 8.28 -5.50
C ASP A 27 14.22 7.82 -4.12
N GLU A 28 13.59 8.28 -3.04
CA GLU A 28 13.94 7.87 -1.67
C GLU A 28 13.47 6.45 -1.37
N PHE A 29 12.26 6.07 -1.80
CA PHE A 29 11.67 4.77 -1.47
C PHE A 29 12.52 3.57 -1.96
N PRO A 30 13.03 3.54 -3.22
CA PRO A 30 13.95 2.49 -3.68
C PRO A 30 15.32 2.51 -2.98
N GLY A 31 15.65 3.61 -2.30
CA GLY A 31 16.81 3.75 -1.42
C GLY A 31 16.64 3.01 -0.09
N TYR A 32 15.39 2.85 0.38
CA TYR A 32 15.08 2.23 1.67
C TYR A 32 14.77 0.74 1.55
N VAL A 33 13.89 0.34 0.64
CA VAL A 33 13.43 -1.07 0.54
C VAL A 33 13.80 -1.69 -0.80
N ASN A 34 14.19 -2.97 -0.79
CA ASN A 34 14.51 -3.71 -2.00
C ASN A 34 13.24 -4.16 -2.74
N SER A 35 13.33 -4.26 -4.07
CA SER A 35 12.30 -4.75 -5.01
C SER A 35 11.08 -3.86 -5.24
N TRP A 36 10.72 -3.01 -4.27
CA TRP A 36 9.60 -2.08 -4.37
C TRP A 36 10.03 -0.69 -4.84
N TYR A 37 9.14 0.01 -5.52
CA TYR A 37 9.36 1.37 -6.00
C TYR A 37 8.04 2.13 -6.16
N VAL A 38 8.11 3.44 -6.26
CA VAL A 38 6.95 4.33 -6.45
C VAL A 38 6.79 4.61 -7.95
N PRO A 39 5.68 4.21 -8.59
CA PRO A 39 5.50 4.33 -10.04
C PRO A 39 5.08 5.75 -10.48
N ASN A 40 4.84 6.68 -9.56
CA ASN A 40 4.39 8.02 -9.90
C ASN A 40 5.19 9.08 -9.12
N LYS A 41 4.85 10.37 -9.27
CA LYS A 41 5.65 11.47 -8.70
C LYS A 41 5.28 11.85 -7.26
N THR A 42 4.77 10.89 -6.50
CA THR A 42 4.32 11.07 -5.12
C THR A 42 5.25 10.38 -4.10
N SER A 43 4.87 10.35 -2.83
CA SER A 43 5.76 10.08 -1.70
C SER A 43 5.25 8.96 -0.80
N THR A 44 5.12 7.74 -1.33
CA THR A 44 4.84 6.57 -0.49
C THR A 44 5.88 6.41 0.60
N ASP A 45 5.44 6.08 1.81
CA ASP A 45 6.27 6.03 3.00
C ASP A 45 6.61 4.59 3.42
N ILE A 46 7.69 4.46 4.17
CA ILE A 46 8.05 3.22 4.87
C ILE A 46 8.02 3.45 6.37
N HIS A 47 7.47 2.49 7.12
CA HIS A 47 7.36 2.54 8.57
C HIS A 47 8.08 1.33 9.16
N SER A 48 8.77 1.52 10.28
CA SER A 48 9.47 0.42 10.96
C SER A 48 9.53 0.56 12.47
N THR A 49 9.42 -0.57 13.17
CA THR A 49 9.70 -0.67 14.61
C THR A 49 11.19 -0.68 14.94
N LEU A 50 12.08 -0.76 13.92
CA LEU A 50 13.54 -0.80 14.10
C LEU A 50 14.19 0.58 14.19
N VAL A 51 13.49 1.65 13.80
CA VAL A 51 13.94 3.03 14.00
C VAL A 51 13.60 3.51 15.41
N GLU A 52 14.23 4.58 15.89
CA GLU A 52 13.97 5.11 17.24
C GLU A 52 12.49 5.44 17.44
N GLN A 53 11.97 5.24 18.66
CA GLN A 53 10.54 5.34 18.93
C GLN A 53 9.97 6.75 18.66
N ASP A 54 10.78 7.78 18.78
CA ASP A 54 10.42 9.17 18.51
C ASP A 54 10.47 9.56 17.02
N CYS A 55 11.05 8.72 16.16
CA CYS A 55 11.06 8.92 14.70
C CYS A 55 9.65 9.03 14.13
N TRP A 56 9.51 9.74 13.01
CA TRP A 56 8.23 9.83 12.30
C TRP A 56 7.78 8.48 11.76
N ALA A 57 8.70 7.74 11.15
CA ALA A 57 8.46 6.42 10.56
C ALA A 57 8.29 5.29 11.60
N ASN A 58 8.38 5.57 12.91
CA ASN A 58 8.12 4.54 13.91
C ASN A 58 6.61 4.43 14.16
N PRO A 59 5.97 3.29 13.82
CA PRO A 59 4.52 3.19 13.87
C PRO A 59 4.00 2.88 15.29
N THR A 60 4.86 2.94 16.30
CA THR A 60 4.53 2.80 17.74
C THR A 60 4.84 4.06 18.53
N ASN A 61 5.05 5.18 17.83
CA ASN A 61 5.37 6.44 18.49
C ASN A 61 4.21 6.88 19.40
N PRO A 62 4.45 7.06 20.71
CA PRO A 62 3.39 7.43 21.66
C PRO A 62 2.89 8.86 21.50
N LYS A 63 3.56 9.68 20.68
CA LYS A 63 3.22 11.06 20.35
C LYS A 63 2.68 11.21 18.93
N SER A 64 2.20 10.12 18.32
CA SER A 64 1.79 10.10 16.91
C SER A 64 0.77 11.20 16.60
N SER A 65 -0.21 11.41 17.48
CA SER A 65 -1.24 12.44 17.31
C SER A 65 -0.70 13.86 17.59
N GLU A 66 0.17 14.04 18.59
CA GLU A 66 0.77 15.33 18.91
C GLU A 66 1.74 15.83 17.84
N ASP A 67 2.50 14.92 17.23
CA ASP A 67 3.48 15.20 16.18
C ASP A 67 2.87 15.15 14.76
N CYS A 68 1.54 15.01 14.66
CA CYS A 68 0.80 14.89 13.42
C CYS A 68 1.30 13.78 12.45
N LYS A 69 1.52 12.58 12.98
CA LYS A 69 1.90 11.37 12.23
C LYS A 69 0.66 10.61 11.74
N PRO A 70 0.79 9.67 10.78
CA PRO A 70 -0.36 8.97 10.21
C PRO A 70 -1.16 8.14 11.23
N GLY A 71 -0.51 7.61 12.26
CA GLY A 71 -1.19 6.81 13.25
C GLY A 71 -0.32 5.82 13.99
N VAL A 72 -0.92 4.97 14.82
CA VAL A 72 -0.26 3.82 15.44
C VAL A 72 -0.78 2.52 14.85
N GLN A 73 0.12 1.73 14.26
CA GLN A 73 -0.20 0.42 13.71
C GLN A 73 1.04 -0.46 13.68
N LEU A 74 1.08 -1.55 14.46
CA LEU A 74 2.18 -2.50 14.33
C LEU A 74 2.13 -3.18 12.94
N PRO A 75 3.30 -3.41 12.30
CA PRO A 75 3.40 -4.25 11.10
C PRO A 75 2.65 -5.58 11.30
N HIS A 76 2.02 -6.09 10.25
CA HIS A 76 1.26 -7.34 10.33
C HIS A 76 2.21 -8.51 10.56
N THR A 77 3.35 -8.51 9.86
CA THR A 77 4.46 -9.46 10.06
C THR A 77 5.78 -8.69 10.16
N GLY A 78 6.71 -9.18 10.97
CA GLY A 78 8.05 -8.61 11.04
C GLY A 78 8.10 -7.25 11.72
N ASN A 79 8.81 -6.30 11.11
CA ASN A 79 9.15 -5.00 11.68
C ASN A 79 8.97 -3.83 10.70
N VAL A 80 8.68 -4.09 9.43
CA VAL A 80 8.59 -3.06 8.38
C VAL A 80 7.25 -3.19 7.66
N MET A 81 6.64 -2.06 7.32
CA MET A 81 5.45 -1.99 6.48
C MET A 81 5.48 -0.72 5.63
N ALA A 82 4.73 -0.70 4.54
CA ALA A 82 4.57 0.51 3.75
C ALA A 82 3.35 1.31 4.20
N GLY A 83 3.30 2.60 3.85
CA GLY A 83 2.10 3.42 4.00
C GLY A 83 1.91 4.36 2.82
N LEU A 84 0.66 4.56 2.41
CA LEU A 84 0.33 5.38 1.25
C LEU A 84 -1.03 6.08 1.37
N TYR A 85 -1.15 7.23 0.71
CA TYR A 85 -2.42 7.89 0.44
C TYR A 85 -3.18 7.24 -0.72
N THR A 86 -4.46 6.90 -0.50
CA THR A 86 -5.39 6.54 -1.59
C THR A 86 -6.17 7.74 -2.11
N VAL A 87 -6.25 8.83 -1.32
CA VAL A 87 -6.83 10.12 -1.69
C VAL A 87 -6.40 11.17 -0.67
N VAL A 88 -6.18 12.41 -1.11
CA VAL A 88 -5.93 13.59 -0.28
C VAL A 88 -7.08 14.58 -0.49
N ASN A 89 -7.61 15.19 0.58
CA ASN A 89 -8.81 16.02 0.46
C ASN A 89 -8.59 17.35 -0.28
N THR A 90 -7.36 17.86 -0.24
CA THR A 90 -7.04 19.23 -0.67
C THR A 90 -6.54 19.33 -2.12
N HIS A 91 -6.06 18.23 -2.71
CA HIS A 91 -5.63 18.16 -4.10
C HIS A 91 -5.52 16.70 -4.58
N LEU A 92 -5.50 16.51 -5.90
CA LEU A 92 -5.28 15.19 -6.51
C LEU A 92 -3.89 14.66 -6.13
N TRP A 93 -3.84 13.63 -5.31
CA TRP A 93 -2.59 12.99 -4.88
C TRP A 93 -2.85 11.57 -4.42
N HIS A 94 -2.44 10.62 -5.26
CA HIS A 94 -2.53 9.20 -4.98
C HIS A 94 -1.12 8.61 -4.92
N GLU A 95 -0.90 7.73 -3.98
CA GLU A 95 0.36 7.05 -3.78
C GLU A 95 0.23 5.57 -4.12
N TYR A 96 1.33 5.01 -4.60
CA TYR A 96 1.33 3.67 -5.15
C TYR A 96 2.63 2.95 -4.83
N LEU A 97 2.51 1.63 -4.68
CA LEU A 97 3.64 0.71 -4.61
C LEU A 97 3.65 -0.12 -5.88
N GLN A 98 4.79 -0.24 -6.53
CA GLN A 98 4.97 -1.14 -7.67
C GLN A 98 6.12 -2.11 -7.43
N ILE A 99 5.96 -3.33 -7.93
CA ILE A 99 6.95 -4.39 -7.85
C ILE A 99 6.96 -5.24 -9.11
N LYS A 100 8.16 -5.70 -9.49
CA LYS A 100 8.32 -6.75 -10.49
C LYS A 100 8.13 -8.11 -9.83
N LEU A 101 7.20 -8.91 -10.35
CA LEU A 101 6.97 -10.28 -9.90
C LEU A 101 8.20 -11.16 -10.18
N SER A 102 8.44 -12.15 -9.32
CA SER A 102 9.55 -13.10 -9.47
C SER A 102 9.46 -13.92 -10.76
N LYS A 103 8.26 -14.08 -11.31
CA LYS A 103 7.96 -14.68 -12.62
C LYS A 103 6.73 -13.99 -13.23
N PRO A 104 6.64 -13.88 -14.57
CA PRO A 104 5.42 -13.44 -15.23
C PRO A 104 4.26 -14.38 -14.90
N LEU A 105 3.04 -13.83 -14.81
CA LEU A 105 1.83 -14.63 -14.76
C LEU A 105 1.66 -15.42 -16.07
N ILE A 106 0.96 -16.56 -16.00
CA ILE A 106 0.73 -17.42 -17.16
C ILE A 106 -0.71 -17.22 -17.64
N PRO A 107 -0.94 -16.77 -18.88
CA PRO A 107 -2.29 -16.62 -19.42
C PRO A 107 -3.14 -17.87 -19.25
N GLY A 108 -4.39 -17.69 -18.79
CA GLY A 108 -5.35 -18.74 -18.50
C GLY A 108 -5.21 -19.38 -17.11
N GLN A 109 -4.16 -19.07 -16.34
CA GLN A 109 -4.05 -19.51 -14.95
C GLN A 109 -4.77 -18.55 -14.00
N ARG A 110 -5.38 -19.12 -12.95
CA ARG A 110 -6.06 -18.36 -11.89
C ARG A 110 -5.11 -18.16 -10.71
N TYR A 111 -4.88 -16.91 -10.36
CA TYR A 111 -4.08 -16.49 -9.22
C TYR A 111 -4.97 -16.00 -8.09
N CYS A 112 -4.61 -16.37 -6.87
CA CYS A 112 -5.22 -15.93 -5.63
C CYS A 112 -4.30 -14.86 -5.06
N VAL A 113 -4.88 -13.67 -4.85
CA VAL A 113 -4.13 -12.45 -4.57
C VAL A 113 -4.67 -11.84 -3.29
N GLN A 114 -3.79 -11.39 -2.41
CA GLN A 114 -4.16 -10.67 -1.21
C GLN A 114 -3.09 -9.68 -0.77
N MET A 115 -3.51 -8.71 0.04
CA MET A 115 -2.66 -7.84 0.85
C MET A 115 -3.38 -7.54 2.16
N TYR A 116 -2.62 -7.26 3.21
CA TYR A 116 -3.16 -6.74 4.46
C TYR A 116 -3.12 -5.22 4.42
N VAL A 117 -4.22 -4.59 4.81
CA VAL A 117 -4.38 -3.13 4.81
C VAL A 117 -4.95 -2.68 6.14
N SER A 118 -4.41 -1.61 6.73
CA SER A 118 -5.00 -0.96 7.91
C SER A 118 -5.16 0.54 7.66
N ALA A 119 -6.33 1.09 7.97
CA ALA A 119 -6.58 2.52 7.87
C ALA A 119 -5.86 3.25 9.01
N ALA A 120 -5.10 4.30 8.69
CA ALA A 120 -4.35 5.03 9.70
C ALA A 120 -5.29 5.90 10.55
N ASP A 121 -5.22 5.75 11.86
CA ASP A 121 -6.19 6.28 12.82
C ASP A 121 -6.16 7.81 12.97
N ASN A 122 -5.04 8.46 12.63
CA ASN A 122 -4.96 9.93 12.59
C ASN A 122 -5.37 10.53 11.23
N ALA A 123 -5.78 9.71 10.25
CA ALA A 123 -6.31 10.19 8.97
C ALA A 123 -7.69 10.83 9.14
N THR A 124 -7.99 11.85 8.33
CA THR A 124 -9.31 12.51 8.36
C THR A 124 -10.44 11.57 7.92
N ASN A 125 -10.17 10.75 6.90
CA ASN A 125 -11.11 9.87 6.25
C ASN A 125 -10.46 8.50 6.05
N THR A 126 -11.28 7.48 5.83
CA THR A 126 -10.89 6.26 5.12
C THR A 126 -11.55 6.30 3.74
N SER A 127 -11.12 5.43 2.82
CA SER A 127 -11.71 5.32 1.49
C SER A 127 -11.93 3.87 1.06
N ASN A 128 -12.74 3.70 0.02
CA ASN A 128 -12.69 2.49 -0.80
C ASN A 128 -11.58 2.59 -1.86
N ASN A 129 -11.57 1.63 -2.78
CA ASN A 129 -10.78 1.61 -4.01
C ASN A 129 -9.28 1.42 -3.88
N ILE A 130 -8.77 0.97 -2.72
CA ILE A 130 -7.45 0.37 -2.69
C ILE A 130 -7.48 -0.96 -3.47
N GLY A 131 -6.59 -1.09 -4.45
CA GLY A 131 -6.62 -2.19 -5.40
C GLY A 131 -5.23 -2.64 -5.85
N MET A 132 -5.22 -3.75 -6.59
CA MET A 132 -4.06 -4.42 -7.13
C MET A 132 -4.20 -4.56 -8.65
N PHE A 133 -3.29 -3.91 -9.37
CA PHE A 133 -3.24 -3.85 -10.82
C PHE A 133 -2.04 -4.63 -11.37
N PHE A 134 -2.33 -5.62 -12.20
CA PHE A 134 -1.36 -6.44 -12.91
C PHE A 134 -1.16 -5.93 -14.34
N SER A 135 0.11 -5.88 -14.78
CA SER A 135 0.47 -5.41 -16.12
C SER A 135 1.73 -6.10 -16.68
N PRO A 136 1.87 -6.23 -18.02
CA PRO A 136 3.08 -6.78 -18.64
C PRO A 136 4.31 -5.89 -18.50
N ASP A 137 4.10 -4.57 -18.52
CA ASP A 137 5.13 -3.53 -18.48
C ASP A 137 4.93 -2.66 -17.24
N PRO A 138 5.98 -2.00 -16.70
CA PRO A 138 5.82 -1.11 -15.55
C PRO A 138 4.92 0.08 -15.93
N VAL A 139 3.95 0.41 -15.07
CA VAL A 139 3.16 1.64 -15.23
C VAL A 139 3.83 2.80 -14.55
N ASN A 140 3.70 3.99 -15.15
CA ASN A 140 4.17 5.24 -14.58
C ASN A 140 3.05 6.29 -14.61
N GLY A 141 3.03 7.19 -13.62
CA GLY A 141 2.07 8.28 -13.53
C GLY A 141 2.68 9.59 -13.04
N GLU A 142 1.86 10.63 -12.97
CA GLU A 142 2.19 11.90 -12.32
C GLU A 142 1.66 11.88 -10.88
N GLU A 143 0.56 12.54 -10.57
CA GLU A 143 -0.07 12.49 -9.24
C GLU A 143 -1.08 11.34 -9.09
N PHE A 144 -1.54 10.79 -10.23
CA PHE A 144 -2.59 9.78 -10.31
C PHE A 144 -2.32 8.80 -11.47
N ILE A 145 -2.64 7.52 -11.28
CA ILE A 145 -2.57 6.47 -12.30
C ILE A 145 -3.98 5.98 -12.59
N LEU A 146 -4.49 6.27 -13.80
CA LEU A 146 -5.74 5.72 -14.28
C LEU A 146 -5.52 4.32 -14.86
N ALA A 147 -6.00 3.29 -14.16
CA ALA A 147 -5.96 1.91 -14.60
C ALA A 147 -7.18 1.13 -14.06
N LYS A 148 -7.41 -0.09 -14.57
CA LYS A 148 -8.45 -0.97 -14.06
C LYS A 148 -7.83 -2.09 -13.22
N PRO A 149 -7.85 -2.02 -11.88
CA PRO A 149 -7.31 -3.08 -11.04
C PRO A 149 -8.10 -4.38 -11.21
N GLN A 150 -7.39 -5.51 -11.19
CA GLN A 150 -8.01 -6.84 -11.32
C GLN A 150 -8.53 -7.35 -9.98
N VAL A 151 -8.03 -6.81 -8.86
CA VAL A 151 -8.58 -7.00 -7.53
C VAL A 151 -8.75 -5.62 -6.90
N ASN A 152 -9.96 -5.28 -6.48
CA ASN A 152 -10.29 -3.99 -5.88
C ASN A 152 -11.12 -4.20 -4.61
N ARG A 153 -10.99 -3.28 -3.66
CA ARG A 153 -11.88 -3.18 -2.51
C ARG A 153 -12.91 -2.09 -2.76
N ASP A 154 -14.12 -2.46 -3.17
CA ASP A 154 -15.17 -1.48 -3.52
C ASP A 154 -15.83 -0.79 -2.30
N GLU A 155 -15.65 -1.34 -1.10
CA GLU A 155 -16.21 -0.81 0.15
C GLU A 155 -15.12 -0.19 1.04
N PRO A 156 -15.37 0.97 1.68
CA PRO A 156 -14.40 1.60 2.56
C PRO A 156 -13.92 0.68 3.69
N ILE A 157 -12.64 0.78 4.05
CA ILE A 157 -12.04 0.01 5.15
C ILE A 157 -12.15 0.84 6.43
N THR A 158 -13.17 0.56 7.24
CA THR A 158 -13.47 1.33 8.46
C THR A 158 -12.88 0.75 9.74
N ASP A 159 -12.23 -0.42 9.67
CA ASP A 159 -11.44 -0.96 10.79
C ASP A 159 -10.09 -0.24 10.83
N ILE A 160 -9.87 0.53 11.89
CA ILE A 160 -8.66 1.31 12.15
C ILE A 160 -7.78 0.67 13.23
N GLU A 161 -8.23 -0.44 13.84
CA GLU A 161 -7.50 -1.13 14.92
C GLU A 161 -6.83 -2.40 14.41
N ASN A 162 -7.46 -3.09 13.45
CA ASN A 162 -7.00 -4.36 12.93
C ASN A 162 -6.69 -4.30 11.44
N TRP A 163 -5.80 -5.19 11.02
CA TRP A 163 -5.53 -5.43 9.62
C TRP A 163 -6.74 -6.06 8.91
N THR A 164 -7.18 -5.45 7.83
CA THR A 164 -8.20 -5.95 6.91
C THR A 164 -7.54 -6.61 5.71
N VAL A 165 -7.97 -7.82 5.35
CA VAL A 165 -7.49 -8.50 4.14
C VAL A 165 -8.24 -7.99 2.92
N VAL A 166 -7.51 -7.37 1.99
CA VAL A 166 -8.01 -7.09 0.63
C VAL A 166 -7.55 -8.24 -0.26
N SER A 167 -8.50 -9.03 -0.78
CA SER A 167 -8.19 -10.22 -1.56
C SER A 167 -9.15 -10.44 -2.72
N GLY A 168 -8.71 -11.25 -3.67
CA GLY A 168 -9.50 -11.65 -4.82
C GLY A 168 -8.79 -12.72 -5.64
N SER A 169 -9.35 -13.01 -6.80
CA SER A 169 -8.70 -13.90 -7.76
C SER A 169 -8.69 -13.31 -9.15
N TYR A 170 -7.59 -13.49 -9.85
CA TYR A 170 -7.39 -12.97 -11.21
C TYR A 170 -7.03 -14.13 -12.15
N VAL A 171 -7.77 -14.27 -13.25
CA VAL A 171 -7.38 -15.17 -14.35
C VAL A 171 -6.52 -14.36 -15.31
N ALA A 172 -5.22 -14.66 -15.35
CA ALA A 172 -4.28 -13.90 -16.16
C ALA A 172 -4.67 -13.93 -17.64
N THR A 173 -4.74 -12.77 -18.28
CA THR A 173 -5.02 -12.65 -19.72
C THR A 173 -3.76 -12.37 -20.53
N ALA A 174 -2.70 -11.89 -19.86
CA ALA A 174 -1.39 -11.60 -20.41
C ALA A 174 -0.29 -12.17 -19.52
N ALA A 175 0.96 -12.07 -19.98
CA ALA A 175 2.14 -12.38 -19.19
C ALA A 175 2.48 -11.19 -18.29
N ASP A 176 1.64 -10.91 -17.30
CA ASP A 176 1.84 -9.76 -16.40
C ASP A 176 3.11 -9.95 -15.56
N GLU A 177 4.06 -9.01 -15.68
CA GLU A 177 5.34 -9.02 -14.95
C GLU A 177 5.32 -8.10 -13.73
N TYR A 178 4.36 -7.18 -13.63
CA TYR A 178 4.32 -6.15 -12.60
C TYR A 178 3.00 -6.16 -11.83
N LEU A 179 3.10 -5.85 -10.53
CA LEU A 179 1.98 -5.58 -9.64
C LEU A 179 2.11 -4.14 -9.14
N THR A 180 1.04 -3.36 -9.27
CA THR A 180 0.91 -2.02 -8.69
C THR A 180 -0.24 -2.00 -7.69
N ILE A 181 -0.02 -1.38 -6.54
CA ILE A 181 -0.98 -1.26 -5.43
C ILE A 181 -1.27 0.22 -5.20
N GLY A 182 -2.55 0.59 -5.05
CA GLY A 182 -2.98 1.95 -4.75
C GLY A 182 -4.44 2.16 -5.18
N ASN A 183 -4.85 3.42 -5.36
CA ASN A 183 -6.19 3.77 -5.84
C ASN A 183 -6.16 4.25 -7.30
N PHE A 184 -6.82 3.52 -8.19
CA PHE A 184 -6.80 3.79 -9.64
C PHE A 184 -8.05 4.52 -10.17
N PHE A 185 -8.91 4.96 -9.25
CA PHE A 185 -10.14 5.69 -9.54
C PHE A 185 -9.97 7.16 -9.17
N THR A 186 -10.71 8.07 -9.80
CA THR A 186 -10.59 9.50 -9.45
C THR A 186 -11.13 9.78 -8.05
N ASP A 187 -10.86 10.97 -7.52
CA ASP A 187 -11.42 11.42 -6.24
C ASP A 187 -12.95 11.37 -6.24
N GLU A 188 -13.59 11.70 -7.37
CA GLU A 188 -15.06 11.66 -7.52
C GLU A 188 -15.63 10.24 -7.55
N GLU A 189 -14.84 9.26 -7.99
CA GLU A 189 -15.19 7.84 -8.01
C GLU A 189 -14.82 7.13 -6.69
N THR A 190 -14.12 7.83 -5.80
CA THR A 190 -13.64 7.31 -4.51
C THR A 190 -14.58 7.73 -3.39
N LEU A 191 -15.25 6.76 -2.79
CA LEU A 191 -16.07 6.98 -1.61
C LEU A 191 -15.18 7.18 -0.39
N GLN A 192 -15.27 8.36 0.22
CA GLN A 192 -14.59 8.71 1.46
C GLN A 192 -15.55 8.67 2.65
N VAL A 193 -15.10 8.11 3.76
CA VAL A 193 -15.86 8.02 5.02
C VAL A 193 -15.05 8.67 6.14
N PRO A 194 -15.56 9.69 6.84
CA PRO A 194 -14.83 10.32 7.95
C PRO A 194 -14.51 9.34 9.08
N ILE A 195 -13.29 9.42 9.62
CA ILE A 195 -12.91 8.69 10.83
C ILE A 195 -13.38 9.49 12.05
N LEU A 196 -14.28 8.91 12.83
CA LEU A 196 -14.85 9.57 14.01
C LEU A 196 -13.79 9.73 15.10
N ASN A 197 -13.70 10.95 15.67
CA ASN A 197 -12.73 11.32 16.70
C ASN A 197 -11.26 11.25 16.25
N SER A 198 -10.99 11.22 14.94
CA SER A 198 -9.62 11.33 14.42
C SER A 198 -8.97 12.65 14.86
N PRO A 199 -7.69 12.62 15.26
CA PRO A 199 -6.84 13.81 15.41
C PRO A 199 -6.69 14.67 14.14
N GLN A 200 -7.05 14.13 12.96
CA GLN A 200 -7.01 14.82 11.66
C GLN A 200 -5.62 15.35 11.29
N CYS A 201 -4.59 14.56 11.62
CA CYS A 201 -3.20 14.89 11.32
C CYS A 201 -2.83 14.60 9.87
N THR A 202 -3.54 13.66 9.25
CA THR A 202 -3.29 13.15 7.91
C THR A 202 -4.52 13.46 7.04
N ASP A 203 -4.36 14.39 6.10
CA ASP A 203 -5.46 14.92 5.29
C ASP A 203 -5.80 13.97 4.13
N GLY A 204 -7.02 13.42 4.15
CA GLY A 204 -7.47 12.36 3.26
C GLY A 204 -7.50 10.98 3.91
N ALA A 205 -7.33 9.94 3.08
CA ALA A 205 -7.27 8.54 3.48
C ALA A 205 -5.88 7.97 3.26
N TYR A 206 -5.30 7.46 4.35
CA TYR A 206 -3.97 6.89 4.39
C TYR A 206 -4.04 5.46 4.94
N PHE A 207 -3.33 4.55 4.28
CA PHE A 207 -3.35 3.14 4.58
C PHE A 207 -1.95 2.59 4.80
N TYR A 208 -1.81 1.79 5.85
CA TYR A 208 -0.67 0.89 6.01
C TYR A 208 -0.90 -0.39 5.21
N ILE A 209 0.18 -0.94 4.64
CA ILE A 209 0.15 -2.12 3.76
C ILE A 209 1.26 -3.09 4.17
N ASP A 210 0.91 -4.37 4.29
CA ASP A 210 1.85 -5.44 4.60
C ASP A 210 1.39 -6.79 4.00
N ASP A 211 2.28 -7.78 4.00
CA ASP A 211 2.03 -9.18 3.62
C ASP A 211 1.30 -9.36 2.27
N VAL A 212 1.91 -8.86 1.20
CA VAL A 212 1.38 -8.96 -0.16
C VAL A 212 1.65 -10.34 -0.76
N SER A 213 0.61 -10.99 -1.30
CA SER A 213 0.72 -12.35 -1.84
C SER A 213 0.04 -12.51 -3.17
N VAL A 214 0.75 -13.14 -4.10
CA VAL A 214 0.26 -13.61 -5.40
C VAL A 214 0.66 -15.07 -5.56
N THR A 215 -0.32 -15.97 -5.50
CA THR A 215 -0.08 -17.41 -5.61
C THR A 215 -1.01 -18.04 -6.62
N LEU A 216 -0.66 -19.21 -7.18
CA LEU A 216 -1.65 -19.98 -7.91
C LEU A 216 -2.77 -20.41 -6.96
N CYS A 217 -4.01 -20.20 -7.37
CA CYS A 217 -5.13 -20.69 -6.58
C CYS A 217 -5.05 -22.23 -6.48
N PRO A 218 -5.43 -22.80 -5.32
CA PRO A 218 -5.63 -24.25 -5.21
C PRO A 218 -6.62 -24.73 -6.27
N ILE A 219 -6.37 -25.94 -6.80
CA ILE A 219 -7.30 -26.65 -7.70
C ILE A 219 -8.48 -27.17 -6.88
#